data_AF-A0A1V5USP6-F1
#
_entry.id   AF-A0A1V5USP6-F1
#
_cell.length_a   1.000
_cell.length_b   1.000
_cell.length_c   1.000
_cell.angle_alpha   90.00
_cell.angle_beta   90.00
_cell.angle_gamma   90.00
#
_symmetry.space_group_name_H-M   'P 1'
#
loop_
_entity.id
_entity.type
_entity.pdbx_description
1 polymer ?
#
loop_
_entity_poly.entity_id
_entity_poly.type
_entity_poly.pdbx_seq_one_letter_code
_entity_poly.pdbx_strand_id
1 'polypeptide(L)'
;MNRLKEIKELKRRAEEFQLENREIIGKYTMAELCAIYNGIGPDSFPEWLRDVISSLHPSLAVVAFIHDIEWHESDGSKEKFAESNNRFKVNGYRVAKAGYGWWNPLRYIVMNQARRFGNLCQLFGWSAWTSPCECAVCRQKKEMENA
;
A
#
# COMPACT_ATOMS: atom_id res chain seq x y z
N MET A 1 7.23 -14.35 9.83
CA MET A 1 8.20 -13.26 10.13
C MET A 1 7.55 -12.34 11.15
N ASN A 2 8.29 -11.83 12.15
CA ASN A 2 7.69 -10.92 13.16
C ASN A 2 7.26 -9.61 12.46
N ARG A 3 5.99 -9.21 12.58
CA ARG A 3 5.39 -8.03 11.93
C ARG A 3 6.21 -6.75 12.14
N LEU A 4 6.81 -6.57 13.32
CA LEU A 4 7.72 -5.46 13.60
C LEU A 4 8.95 -5.44 12.69
N LYS A 5 9.54 -6.61 12.40
CA LYS A 5 10.69 -6.73 11.50
C LYS A 5 10.29 -6.41 10.06
N GLU A 6 9.09 -6.84 9.65
CA GLU A 6 8.54 -6.54 8.34
C GLU A 6 8.33 -5.04 8.14
N ILE A 7 7.62 -4.36 9.05
CA ILE A 7 7.43 -2.91 8.97
C ILE A 7 8.77 -2.17 8.95
N LYS A 8 9.75 -2.56 9.78
CA LYS A 8 11.09 -1.95 9.76
C LYS A 8 11.75 -2.06 8.38
N GLU A 9 11.65 -3.24 7.75
CA GLU A 9 12.20 -3.45 6.41
C GLU A 9 11.45 -2.64 5.34
N LEU A 10 10.12 -2.56 5.44
CA LEU A 10 9.31 -1.74 4.53
C LEU A 10 9.68 -0.25 4.63
N LYS A 11 9.85 0.28 5.86
CA LYS A 11 10.34 1.65 6.08
C LYS A 11 11.71 1.87 5.45
N ARG A 12 12.65 0.94 5.68
CA ARG A 12 14.01 1.02 5.12
C ARG A 12 13.98 1.03 3.59
N ARG A 13 13.16 0.17 2.97
CA ARG A 13 12.99 0.10 1.51
C ARG A 13 12.32 1.33 0.93
N ALA A 14 11.36 1.93 1.63
CA ALA A 14 10.69 3.14 1.17
C ALA A 14 11.69 4.29 1.01
N GLU A 15 12.62 4.41 1.96
CA GLU A 15 13.75 5.35 1.89
C GLU A 15 14.79 4.95 0.85
N GLU A 16 15.25 3.70 0.84
CA GLU A 16 16.26 3.21 -0.10
C GLU A 16 15.85 3.44 -1.56
N PHE A 17 14.58 3.16 -1.89
CA PHE A 17 14.05 3.32 -3.25
C PHE A 17 13.49 4.72 -3.52
N GLN A 18 13.62 5.64 -2.56
CA GLN A 18 13.13 7.01 -2.65
C GLN A 18 11.67 7.05 -3.14
N LEU A 19 10.79 6.27 -2.50
CA LEU A 19 9.38 6.21 -2.94
C LEU A 19 8.69 7.57 -2.72
N GLU A 20 7.71 7.86 -3.58
CA GLU A 20 6.84 9.03 -3.44
C GLU A 20 5.99 8.89 -2.18
N ASN A 21 5.80 10.01 -1.49
CA ASN A 21 5.02 10.13 -0.25
C ASN A 21 5.51 9.26 0.90
N ARG A 22 6.77 8.79 0.89
CA ARG A 22 7.33 7.95 1.98
C ARG A 22 7.34 8.66 3.34
N GLU A 23 7.37 9.99 3.34
CA GLU A 23 7.29 10.84 4.53
C GLU A 23 6.01 10.63 5.36
N ILE A 24 4.92 10.16 4.73
CA ILE A 24 3.66 9.84 5.42
C ILE A 24 3.86 8.80 6.54
N ILE A 25 4.84 7.92 6.38
CA ILE A 25 5.22 6.89 7.35
C ILE A 25 5.61 7.53 8.69
N GLY A 26 6.23 8.72 8.66
CA GLY A 26 6.72 9.43 9.83
C GLY A 26 5.62 9.93 10.77
N LYS A 27 4.37 10.00 10.30
CA LYS A 27 3.22 10.43 11.10
C LYS A 27 2.77 9.40 12.15
N TYR A 28 3.20 8.15 12.01
CA TYR A 28 2.68 7.02 12.77
C TYR A 28 3.76 6.30 13.59
N THR A 29 3.36 5.84 14.77
CA THR A 29 4.19 4.95 15.59
C THR A 29 4.31 3.57 14.94
N MET A 30 5.30 2.78 15.37
CA MET A 30 5.45 1.40 14.88
C MET A 30 4.23 0.52 15.15
N ALA A 31 3.53 0.74 16.27
CA ALA A 31 2.33 0.00 16.62
C ALA A 31 1.17 0.34 15.67
N GLU A 32 0.96 1.63 15.39
CA GLU A 32 -0.05 2.09 14.43
C GLU A 32 0.27 1.59 13.02
N LEU A 33 1.52 1.66 12.58
CA LEU A 33 1.93 1.12 11.27
C LEU A 33 1.67 -0.38 11.15
N CYS A 34 1.89 -1.16 12.23
CA CYS A 34 1.56 -2.58 12.25
C CYS A 34 0.05 -2.85 12.17
N ALA A 35 -0.77 -1.92 12.66
CA ALA A 35 -2.22 -2.01 12.68
C ALA A 35 -2.88 -1.45 11.40
N ILE A 36 -2.24 -0.52 10.72
CA ILE A 36 -2.67 0.06 9.43
C ILE A 36 -2.32 -0.89 8.29
N TYR A 37 -1.10 -1.43 8.29
CA TYR A 37 -0.62 -2.31 7.22
C TYR A 37 -1.36 -3.64 7.25
N ASN A 38 -2.17 -3.86 6.22
CA ASN A 38 -3.00 -5.06 6.08
C ASN A 38 -2.28 -6.18 5.33
N GLY A 39 -1.04 -5.94 4.89
CA GLY A 39 -0.33 -6.84 4.00
C GLY A 39 -0.74 -6.62 2.55
N ILE A 40 -0.14 -7.39 1.64
CA ILE A 40 -0.57 -7.37 0.25
C ILE A 40 -1.85 -8.19 0.14
N GLY A 41 -3.01 -7.53 0.07
CA GLY A 41 -4.31 -8.15 -0.17
C GLY A 41 -5.01 -8.61 1.10
N PRO A 42 -5.88 -7.77 1.68
CA PRO A 42 -6.66 -8.17 2.83
C PRO A 42 -7.62 -9.31 2.50
N ASP A 43 -7.91 -10.16 3.48
CA ASP A 43 -8.83 -11.31 3.36
C ASP A 43 -10.26 -10.91 2.96
N SER A 44 -10.63 -9.65 3.23
CA SER A 44 -11.93 -9.07 2.87
C SER A 44 -12.14 -8.86 1.37
N PHE A 45 -11.09 -9.01 0.55
CA PHE A 45 -11.22 -8.83 -0.89
C PHE A 45 -11.92 -10.03 -1.57
N PRO A 46 -12.64 -9.78 -2.68
CA PRO A 46 -13.15 -10.84 -3.54
C PRO A 46 -12.04 -11.80 -3.98
N GLU A 47 -12.38 -13.07 -4.16
CA GLU A 47 -11.41 -14.14 -4.49
C GLU A 47 -10.58 -13.83 -5.74
N TRP A 48 -11.23 -13.34 -6.81
CA TRP A 48 -10.54 -12.90 -8.03
C TRP A 48 -9.52 -11.77 -7.79
N LEU A 49 -9.76 -10.90 -6.81
CA LEU A 49 -8.87 -9.80 -6.45
C LEU A 49 -7.73 -10.31 -5.55
N ARG A 50 -8.01 -11.28 -4.67
CA ARG A 50 -6.97 -12.01 -3.94
C ARG A 50 -6.03 -12.73 -4.88
N ASP A 51 -6.51 -13.40 -5.93
CA ASP A 51 -5.65 -14.06 -6.91
C ASP A 51 -4.71 -13.10 -7.64
N VAL A 52 -5.23 -11.92 -8.03
CA VAL A 52 -4.39 -10.87 -8.61
C VAL A 52 -3.33 -10.41 -7.62
N ILE A 53 -3.68 -10.31 -6.35
CA ILE A 53 -2.78 -9.85 -5.29
C ILE A 53 -1.75 -10.92 -4.90
N SER A 54 -2.15 -12.18 -4.78
CA SER A 54 -1.23 -13.30 -4.55
C SER A 54 -0.21 -13.45 -5.68
N SER A 55 -0.55 -12.98 -6.88
CA SER A 55 0.40 -12.90 -8.01
C SER A 55 1.35 -11.70 -7.94
N LEU A 56 1.15 -10.74 -7.04
CA LEU A 56 2.03 -9.58 -6.89
C LEU A 56 3.40 -10.02 -6.40
N HIS A 57 4.42 -9.53 -7.08
CA HIS A 57 5.80 -9.80 -6.72
C HIS A 57 6.09 -9.23 -5.32
N PRO A 58 6.76 -9.98 -4.43
CA PRO A 58 7.02 -9.56 -3.05
C PRO A 58 7.73 -8.19 -2.91
N SER A 59 8.45 -7.75 -3.94
CA SER A 59 9.05 -6.41 -3.97
C SER A 59 8.02 -5.28 -3.87
N LEU A 60 6.75 -5.51 -4.24
CA LEU A 60 5.69 -4.53 -4.17
C LEU A 60 5.09 -4.36 -2.76
N ALA A 61 5.51 -5.16 -1.77
CA ALA A 61 5.07 -5.01 -0.39
C ALA A 61 5.24 -3.58 0.14
N VAL A 62 6.38 -2.94 -0.17
CA VAL A 62 6.66 -1.56 0.26
C VAL A 62 5.76 -0.52 -0.43
N VAL A 63 5.28 -0.83 -1.63
CA VAL A 63 4.35 0.03 -2.37
C VAL A 63 2.95 -0.08 -1.77
N ALA A 64 2.51 -1.31 -1.50
CA ALA A 64 1.26 -1.57 -0.78
C ALA A 64 1.27 -0.94 0.62
N PHE A 65 2.41 -0.96 1.30
CA PHE A 65 2.55 -0.33 2.61
C PHE A 65 2.29 1.18 2.60
N ILE A 66 2.85 1.92 1.64
CA ILE A 66 2.57 3.37 1.51
C ILE A 66 1.09 3.58 1.15
N HIS A 67 0.56 2.77 0.24
CA HIS A 67 -0.84 2.84 -0.20
C HIS A 67 -1.82 2.61 0.96
N ASP A 68 -1.60 1.60 1.80
CA ASP A 68 -2.42 1.34 2.99
C ASP A 68 -2.47 2.55 3.95
N ILE A 69 -1.34 3.25 4.13
CA ILE A 69 -1.28 4.45 4.96
C ILE A 69 -2.04 5.62 4.32
N GLU A 70 -1.90 5.82 3.01
CA GLU A 70 -2.66 6.84 2.27
C GLU A 70 -4.16 6.60 2.36
N TRP A 71 -4.59 5.35 2.33
CA TRP A 71 -6.01 4.97 2.43
C TRP A 71 -6.54 5.07 3.85
N HIS A 72 -5.69 4.86 4.84
CA HIS A 72 -6.02 5.18 6.22
C HIS A 72 -6.23 6.70 6.43
N GLU A 73 -5.51 7.56 5.69
CA GLU A 73 -5.71 9.02 5.66
C GLU A 73 -6.76 9.48 4.62
N SER A 74 -7.56 8.56 4.07
CA SER A 74 -8.56 8.93 3.06
C SER A 74 -9.48 10.05 3.57
N ASP A 75 -9.60 11.10 2.76
CA ASP A 75 -10.54 12.20 2.97
C ASP A 75 -11.76 12.09 2.06
N GLY A 76 -11.92 10.98 1.34
CA GLY A 76 -13.01 10.79 0.40
C GLY A 76 -12.91 11.62 -0.89
N SER A 77 -11.82 12.36 -1.11
CA SER A 77 -11.66 13.17 -2.33
C SER A 77 -11.30 12.32 -3.54
N LYS A 78 -11.85 12.69 -4.70
CA LYS A 78 -11.61 11.97 -5.96
C LYS A 78 -10.20 12.21 -6.49
N GLU A 79 -9.68 13.40 -6.26
CA GLU A 79 -8.34 13.82 -6.63
C GLU A 79 -7.30 12.99 -5.89
N LYS A 80 -7.33 12.93 -4.55
CA LYS A 80 -6.35 12.15 -3.79
C LYS A 80 -6.50 10.64 -4.00
N PHE A 81 -7.72 10.15 -4.24
CA PHE A 81 -7.93 8.77 -4.65
C PHE A 81 -7.17 8.44 -5.94
N ALA A 82 -7.30 9.29 -6.97
CA ALA A 82 -6.59 9.11 -8.23
C ALA A 82 -5.07 9.25 -8.07
N GLU A 83 -4.63 10.21 -7.26
CA GLU A 83 -3.21 10.41 -6.97
C GLU A 83 -2.58 9.23 -6.22
N SER A 84 -3.25 8.66 -5.21
CA SER A 84 -2.78 7.49 -4.46
C SER A 84 -2.64 6.28 -5.38
N ASN A 85 -3.65 6.02 -6.22
CA ASN A 85 -3.60 4.91 -7.19
C ASN A 85 -2.54 5.12 -8.28
N ASN A 86 -2.28 6.38 -8.69
CA ASN A 86 -1.17 6.69 -9.60
C ASN A 86 0.19 6.49 -8.92
N ARG A 87 0.33 6.93 -7.67
CA ARG A 87 1.54 6.72 -6.85
C ARG A 87 1.87 5.26 -6.69
N PHE A 88 0.89 4.38 -6.51
CA PHE A 88 1.12 2.93 -6.50
C PHE A 88 1.89 2.47 -7.74
N LYS A 89 1.48 2.93 -8.93
CA LYS A 89 2.13 2.58 -10.20
C LYS A 89 3.55 3.13 -10.26
N VAL A 90 3.73 4.41 -9.94
CA VAL A 90 5.03 5.09 -9.99
C VAL A 90 6.02 4.46 -9.01
N ASN A 91 5.58 4.20 -7.77
CA ASN A 91 6.41 3.54 -6.75
C ASN A 91 6.74 2.10 -7.14
N GLY A 92 5.80 1.35 -7.72
CA GLY A 92 6.09 0.03 -8.28
C GLY A 92 7.13 0.07 -9.38
N TYR A 93 7.15 1.12 -10.19
CA TYR A 93 8.20 1.32 -11.19
C TYR A 93 9.53 1.65 -10.54
N ARG A 94 9.58 2.50 -9.52
CA ARG A 94 10.81 2.81 -8.76
C ARG A 94 11.41 1.55 -8.15
N VAL A 95 10.59 0.73 -7.48
CA VAL A 95 11.00 -0.58 -6.94
C VAL A 95 11.56 -1.49 -8.03
N ALA A 96 10.87 -1.64 -9.15
CA ALA A 96 11.32 -2.51 -10.23
C ALA A 96 12.66 -2.03 -10.83
N LYS A 97 12.82 -0.71 -11.01
CA LYS A 97 14.04 -0.13 -11.57
C LYS A 97 15.23 -0.22 -10.61
N ALA A 98 14.99 -0.16 -9.29
CA ALA A 98 16.01 -0.31 -8.27
C ALA A 98 16.42 -1.78 -8.08
N GLY A 99 15.47 -2.71 -8.13
CA GLY A 99 15.72 -4.14 -7.92
C GLY A 99 16.27 -4.89 -9.13
N TYR A 100 16.07 -4.36 -10.35
CA TYR A 100 16.39 -5.08 -11.58
C TYR A 100 17.04 -4.19 -12.64
N GLY A 101 18.14 -4.68 -13.23
CA GLY A 101 18.76 -4.09 -14.42
C GLY A 101 17.79 -4.04 -15.61
N TRP A 102 18.05 -3.13 -16.56
CA TRP A 102 17.13 -2.90 -17.69
C TRP A 102 16.97 -4.11 -18.61
N TRP A 103 17.95 -5.01 -18.68
CA TRP A 103 17.87 -6.27 -19.45
C TRP A 103 17.07 -7.37 -18.76
N ASN A 104 16.74 -7.23 -17.46
CA ASN A 104 16.08 -8.30 -16.72
C ASN A 104 14.55 -8.25 -16.96
N PRO A 105 13.92 -9.31 -17.51
CA PRO A 105 12.49 -9.34 -17.80
C PRO A 105 11.62 -9.17 -16.54
N LEU A 106 12.09 -9.59 -15.37
CA LEU A 106 11.36 -9.42 -14.11
C LEU A 106 11.07 -7.95 -13.80
N ARG A 107 11.95 -7.02 -14.23
CA ARG A 107 11.72 -5.57 -14.12
C ARG A 107 10.36 -5.20 -14.71
N TYR A 108 10.11 -5.64 -15.93
CA TYR A 108 8.91 -5.28 -16.69
C TYR A 108 7.67 -6.04 -16.18
N ILE A 109 7.85 -7.26 -15.67
CA ILE A 109 6.79 -8.01 -15.01
C ILE A 109 6.31 -7.25 -13.76
N VAL A 110 7.23 -6.85 -12.88
CA VAL A 110 6.90 -6.08 -11.66
C VAL A 110 6.25 -4.74 -12.01
N MET A 111 6.76 -4.04 -13.02
CA MET A 111 6.11 -2.80 -13.51
C MET A 111 4.68 -3.07 -13.99
N ASN A 112 4.47 -4.10 -14.81
CA ASN A 112 3.13 -4.42 -15.29
C ASN A 112 2.19 -4.83 -14.16
N GLN A 113 2.67 -5.57 -13.16
CA GLN A 113 1.90 -5.92 -11.97
C GLN A 113 1.48 -4.68 -11.18
N ALA A 114 2.40 -3.74 -10.91
CA ALA A 114 2.07 -2.48 -10.24
C ALA A 114 1.04 -1.66 -11.04
N ARG A 115 1.20 -1.60 -12.38
CA ARG A 115 0.24 -0.94 -13.27
C ARG A 115 -1.15 -1.57 -13.20
N ARG A 116 -1.22 -2.91 -13.28
CA ARG A 116 -2.49 -3.65 -13.22
C ARG A 116 -3.18 -3.43 -11.89
N PHE A 117 -2.45 -3.53 -10.78
CA PHE A 117 -3.03 -3.31 -9.45
C PHE A 117 -3.54 -1.89 -9.27
N GLY A 118 -2.73 -0.87 -9.58
CA GLY A 118 -3.18 0.52 -9.50
C GLY A 118 -4.38 0.82 -10.41
N ASN A 119 -4.51 0.15 -11.57
CA ASN A 119 -5.70 0.26 -12.41
C ASN A 119 -6.93 -0.39 -11.76
N LEU A 120 -6.79 -1.55 -11.14
CA LEU A 120 -7.89 -2.22 -10.44
C LEU A 120 -8.36 -1.39 -9.24
N CYS A 121 -7.45 -0.86 -8.44
CA CYS A 121 -7.79 0.07 -7.36
C CYS A 121 -8.51 1.31 -7.90
N GLN A 122 -8.07 1.86 -9.03
CA GLN A 122 -8.74 3.01 -9.66
C GLN A 122 -10.17 2.71 -10.10
N LEU A 123 -10.42 1.51 -10.63
CA LEU A 123 -11.72 1.11 -11.18
C LEU A 123 -12.72 0.70 -10.09
N PHE A 124 -12.23 0.00 -9.04
CA PHE A 124 -13.10 -0.67 -8.07
C PHE A 124 -12.96 -0.15 -6.64
N GLY A 125 -11.94 0.66 -6.36
CA GLY A 125 -11.58 1.08 -5.01
C GLY A 125 -12.36 2.28 -4.46
N TRP A 126 -13.19 2.96 -5.26
CA TRP A 126 -13.84 4.21 -4.85
C TRP A 126 -14.77 4.05 -3.63
N SER A 127 -15.54 2.97 -3.59
CA SER A 127 -16.41 2.67 -2.46
C SER A 127 -15.61 2.48 -1.17
N ALA A 128 -14.47 1.78 -1.24
CA ALA A 128 -13.60 1.58 -0.09
C ALA A 128 -12.91 2.89 0.34
N TRP A 129 -12.51 3.75 -0.61
CA TRP A 129 -11.91 5.06 -0.31
C TRP A 129 -12.87 5.98 0.46
N THR A 130 -14.15 5.97 0.10
CA THR A 130 -15.18 6.83 0.70
C THR A 130 -15.81 6.24 1.97
N SER A 131 -15.51 4.99 2.29
CA SER A 131 -16.02 4.33 3.49
C SER A 131 -15.20 4.75 4.72
N PRO A 132 -15.82 4.88 5.91
CA PRO A 132 -15.07 5.12 7.14
C PRO A 132 -14.00 4.06 7.35
N CYS A 133 -12.78 4.47 7.71
CA CYS A 133 -11.72 3.52 8.01
C CYS A 133 -12.07 2.71 9.28
N GLU A 134 -12.03 1.38 9.18
CA GLU A 134 -12.30 0.45 10.29
C GLU A 134 -11.04 -0.31 10.75
N CYS A 135 -9.85 0.22 10.47
CA CYS A 135 -8.61 -0.38 10.96
C CYS A 135 -8.57 -0.35 12.50
N ALA A 136 -7.69 -1.17 13.09
CA ALA A 136 -7.62 -1.29 14.55
C ALA A 136 -7.29 0.06 15.24
N VAL A 137 -6.52 0.94 14.57
CA VAL A 137 -6.23 2.31 15.07
C VAL A 137 -7.51 3.15 15.16
N CYS A 138 -8.31 3.18 14.10
CA CYS A 138 -9.58 3.92 14.09
C CYS A 138 -10.59 3.35 15.09
N ARG A 139 -10.61 2.03 15.29
CA ARG A 139 -11.47 1.38 16.30
C ARG A 139 -11.05 1.78 17.72
N GLN A 140 -9.77 1.69 18.05
CA GLN A 140 -9.25 2.10 19.37
C GLN A 140 -9.52 3.58 19.68
N LYS A 141 -9.36 4.47 18.69
CA LYS A 141 -9.70 5.90 18.87
C LYS A 141 -11.19 6.10 19.19
N LYS A 142 -12.09 5.46 18.43
CA LYS A 142 -13.53 5.53 18.69
C LYS A 142 -13.90 4.97 20.06
N GLU A 143 -13.25 3.89 20.51
CA GLU A 143 -13.50 3.31 21.84
C GLU A 143 -13.07 4.27 22.96
N MET A 144 -11.92 4.96 22.80
CA MET A 144 -11.46 5.96 23.77
C MET A 144 -12.32 7.23 23.78
N GLU A 145 -12.87 7.65 22.64
CA GLU A 145 -13.74 8.84 22.54
C GLU A 145 -15.14 8.61 23.13
N ASN A 146 -15.59 7.35 23.18
CA ASN A 146 -16.89 6.96 23.71
C ASN A 146 -16.86 6.49 25.18
N ALA A 147 -15.68 6.50 25.82
CA ALA A 147 -15.46 6.09 27.21
C ALA A 147 -15.43 7.31 28.16
#